data_AF-A0AA35WTB0-F1
#
_entry.id   AF-A0AA35WTB0-F1
#
_cell.length_a   1.000
_cell.length_b   1.000
_cell.length_c   1.000
_cell.angle_alpha   90.00
_cell.angle_beta   90.00
_cell.angle_gamma   90.00
#
_symmetry.space_group_name_H-M   'P 1'
#
loop_
_entity.id
_entity.type
_entity.pdbx_description
1 polymer ?
#
loop_
_entity_poly.entity_id
_entity_poly.type
_entity_poly.pdbx_seq_one_letter_code
_entity_poly.pdbx_strand_id
1 'polypeptide(L)'
;MSKRRGRGCRGCPGCLRENCGTCRNCRDMREYGGTARRKKRCTLRKCTKFQGEQQGEIERERERESPISYQVPSIHTHTHTYIILHL
;
A
#
# COMPACT_ATOMS: atom_id res chain seq x y z
N MET A 1 -0.69 -31.62 12.88
CA MET A 1 0.34 -31.19 11.91
C MET A 1 0.25 -29.69 11.65
N SER A 2 1.17 -28.90 12.22
CA SER A 2 1.31 -27.48 11.91
C SER A 2 1.79 -27.33 10.47
N LYS A 3 0.86 -27.17 9.53
CA LYS A 3 1.12 -26.96 8.10
C LYS A 3 1.93 -25.68 7.97
N ARG A 4 3.27 -25.78 7.95
CA ARG A 4 4.16 -24.64 7.72
C ARG A 4 3.65 -23.93 6.47
N ARG A 5 3.08 -22.74 6.67
CA ARG A 5 2.38 -21.90 5.68
C ARG A 5 3.35 -21.57 4.54
N GLY A 6 3.49 -22.51 3.60
CA GLY A 6 4.16 -22.25 2.34
C GLY A 6 3.41 -21.09 1.69
N ARG A 7 4.12 -19.99 1.39
CA ARG A 7 3.59 -18.72 0.86
C ARG A 7 2.94 -18.82 -0.53
N GLY A 8 2.53 -20.01 -0.95
CA GLY A 8 1.89 -20.35 -2.21
C GLY A 8 1.77 -21.86 -2.41
N CYS A 9 0.89 -22.28 -3.32
CA CYS A 9 0.64 -23.69 -3.63
C CYS A 9 1.70 -24.35 -4.52
N ARG A 10 2.69 -23.59 -5.02
CA ARG A 10 3.80 -24.05 -5.87
C ARG A 10 3.42 -24.64 -7.23
N GLY A 11 2.13 -24.63 -7.61
CA GLY A 11 1.66 -25.17 -8.90
C GLY A 11 0.69 -24.29 -9.68
N CYS A 12 0.36 -23.08 -9.20
CA CYS A 12 -0.47 -22.15 -9.96
C CYS A 12 0.39 -21.16 -10.77
N PRO A 13 -0.18 -20.50 -11.81
CA PRO A 13 0.55 -19.53 -12.64
C PRO A 13 1.30 -18.48 -11.82
N GLY A 14 0.69 -17.91 -10.78
CA GLY A 14 1.38 -16.94 -9.92
C GLY A 14 2.52 -17.55 -9.08
N CYS A 15 2.42 -18.81 -8.68
CA CYS A 15 3.54 -19.46 -7.98
C CYS A 15 4.73 -19.76 -8.89
N LEU A 16 4.46 -20.13 -10.14
CA LEU A 16 5.46 -20.52 -11.13
C LEU A 16 6.10 -19.33 -11.84
N ARG A 17 5.43 -18.17 -11.88
CA ARG A 17 5.95 -16.96 -12.51
C ARG A 17 7.21 -16.45 -11.79
N GLU A 18 8.10 -15.84 -12.54
CA GLU A 18 9.27 -15.12 -12.02
C GLU A 18 8.91 -13.75 -11.42
N ASN A 19 9.86 -13.16 -10.70
CA ASN A 19 9.71 -11.79 -10.19
C ASN A 19 9.79 -10.82 -11.37
N CYS A 20 8.80 -9.93 -11.52
CA CYS A 20 8.73 -9.06 -12.70
C CYS A 20 9.73 -7.88 -12.69
N GLY A 21 10.51 -7.68 -11.62
CA GLY A 21 11.43 -6.54 -11.44
C GLY A 21 10.78 -5.15 -11.27
N THR A 22 9.58 -4.92 -11.81
CA THR A 22 9.04 -3.56 -11.96
C THR A 22 7.96 -3.16 -10.95
N CYS A 23 7.25 -4.13 -10.36
CA CYS A 23 6.19 -3.84 -9.38
C CYS A 23 6.77 -3.28 -8.07
N ARG A 24 5.94 -2.60 -7.27
CA ARG A 24 6.35 -2.00 -5.99
C ARG A 24 7.05 -3.00 -5.06
N ASN A 25 6.52 -4.23 -5.00
CA ASN A 25 7.12 -5.28 -4.17
C ASN A 25 8.47 -5.73 -4.71
N CYS A 26 8.65 -5.83 -6.03
CA CYS A 26 9.95 -6.12 -6.63
C CYS A 26 10.94 -4.97 -6.35
N ARG A 27 10.53 -3.72 -6.56
CA ARG A 27 11.36 -2.54 -6.25
C ARG A 27 11.76 -2.43 -4.77
N ASP A 28 11.08 -3.12 -3.86
CA ASP A 28 11.46 -3.23 -2.44
C ASP A 28 12.49 -4.35 -2.18
N MET A 29 12.65 -5.34 -3.05
CA MET A 29 13.59 -6.45 -2.86
C MET A 29 15.04 -6.00 -3.08
N ARG A 30 15.98 -6.55 -2.31
CA ARG A 30 17.42 -6.25 -2.42
C ARG A 30 17.99 -6.54 -3.80
N GLU A 31 17.54 -7.63 -4.42
CA GLU A 31 17.98 -8.03 -5.77
C GLU A 31 17.61 -7.00 -6.85
N TYR A 32 16.64 -6.13 -6.57
CA TYR A 32 16.23 -5.01 -7.45
C TYR A 32 16.55 -3.64 -6.84
N GLY A 33 17.52 -3.57 -5.91
CA GLY A 33 17.99 -2.31 -5.30
C GLY A 33 17.13 -1.75 -4.17
N GLY A 34 16.13 -2.49 -3.71
CA GLY A 34 15.21 -2.06 -2.66
C GLY A 34 15.71 -2.26 -1.22
N THR A 35 15.03 -1.61 -0.27
CA THR A 35 15.40 -1.61 1.17
C THR A 35 14.99 -2.86 1.95
N ALA A 36 14.21 -3.77 1.34
CA ALA A 36 13.62 -4.97 1.95
C ALA A 36 12.79 -4.71 3.22
N ARG A 37 12.12 -3.56 3.30
CA ARG A 37 11.24 -3.22 4.43
C ARG A 37 9.87 -3.90 4.33
N ARG A 38 9.33 -4.12 3.12
CA ARG A 38 8.01 -4.74 2.91
C ARG A 38 8.06 -6.27 2.98
N LYS A 39 9.14 -6.87 2.46
CA LYS A 39 9.35 -8.35 2.45
C LYS A 39 8.17 -9.12 1.83
N LYS A 40 7.60 -8.58 0.75
CA LYS A 40 6.46 -9.15 0.02
C LYS A 40 6.92 -9.80 -1.28
N ARG A 41 6.17 -10.79 -1.77
CA ARG A 41 6.42 -11.37 -3.09
C ARG A 41 5.94 -10.41 -4.19
N CYS A 42 6.47 -10.56 -5.40
CA CYS A 42 6.01 -9.85 -6.58
C CYS A 42 4.47 -9.90 -6.69
N THR A 43 3.83 -8.79 -7.04
CA THR A 43 2.36 -8.69 -7.15
C THR A 43 1.82 -9.62 -8.23
N LEU A 44 2.57 -9.87 -9.31
CA LEU A 44 2.20 -10.81 -10.36
C LEU A 44 2.40 -12.28 -9.98
N ARG A 45 3.03 -12.53 -8.82
CA ARG A 45 3.28 -13.87 -8.31
C ARG A 45 2.24 -14.32 -7.27
N LYS A 46 1.14 -13.58 -7.07
CA LYS A 46 0.12 -13.94 -6.08
C LYS A 46 -0.45 -15.34 -6.32
N CYS A 47 -0.53 -16.14 -5.26
CA CYS A 47 -1.03 -17.51 -5.37
C CYS A 47 -2.55 -17.51 -5.58
N THR A 48 -3.04 -18.26 -6.56
CA THR A 48 -4.49 -18.35 -6.83
C THR A 48 -5.23 -19.17 -5.78
N LYS A 49 -4.56 -20.13 -5.13
CA LYS A 49 -5.17 -21.01 -4.11
C LYS A 49 -5.18 -20.43 -2.68
N PHE A 50 -4.51 -19.30 -2.43
CA PHE A 50 -4.38 -18.71 -1.09
C PHE A 50 -4.54 -17.19 -1.19
N GLN A 51 -5.79 -16.72 -1.17
CA GLN A 51 -6.13 -15.28 -1.26
C GLN A 51 -6.54 -14.64 0.06
N GLY A 52 -6.93 -15.41 1.08
CA GLY A 52 -7.45 -14.89 2.35
C GLY A 52 -6.46 -14.03 3.17
N GLU A 53 -5.15 -14.20 3.00
CA GLU A 53 -4.13 -13.37 3.67
C GLU A 53 -3.88 -12.02 2.96
N GLN A 54 -4.41 -11.84 1.75
CA GLN A 54 -4.08 -10.71 0.87
C GLN A 54 -5.00 -9.50 1.08
N GLN A 55 -6.24 -9.69 1.56
CA GLN A 55 -7.21 -8.62 1.76
C GLN A 55 -6.76 -7.62 2.83
N GLY A 56 -6.35 -8.09 4.02
CA GLY A 56 -5.88 -7.19 5.08
C GLY A 56 -4.58 -6.44 4.74
N GLU A 57 -3.82 -6.87 3.72
CA GLU A 57 -2.68 -6.11 3.22
C GLU A 57 -3.10 -4.92 2.37
N ILE A 58 -4.12 -5.09 1.51
CA ILE A 58 -4.65 -4.03 0.66
C ILE A 58 -5.26 -2.90 1.52
N GLU A 59 -5.99 -3.25 2.58
CA GLU A 59 -6.56 -2.26 3.52
C GLU A 59 -5.47 -1.43 4.20
N ARG A 60 -4.44 -2.08 4.77
CA ARG A 60 -3.30 -1.38 5.40
C ARG A 60 -2.47 -0.57 4.43
N GLU A 61 -2.40 -0.97 3.17
CA GLU A 61 -1.73 -0.22 2.12
C GLU A 61 -2.53 1.02 1.73
N ARG A 62 -3.86 0.86 1.54
CA ARG A 62 -4.78 1.98 1.31
C ARG A 62 -4.75 3.00 2.45
N GLU A 63 -4.69 2.54 3.69
CA GLU A 63 -4.61 3.42 4.86
C GLU A 63 -3.27 4.18 4.91
N ARG A 64 -2.14 3.53 4.59
CA ARG A 64 -0.83 4.19 4.49
C ARG A 64 -0.71 5.16 3.33
N GLU A 65 -1.39 4.89 2.22
CA GLU A 65 -1.44 5.76 1.05
C GLU A 65 -2.58 6.76 1.11
N SER A 66 -3.43 6.69 2.14
CA SER A 66 -4.38 7.76 2.40
C SER A 66 -3.56 9.02 2.62
N PRO A 67 -3.72 10.06 1.78
CA PRO A 67 -3.16 11.35 2.12
C PRO A 67 -3.73 11.69 3.50
N ILE A 68 -2.86 12.15 4.39
CA ILE A 68 -3.26 12.83 5.63
C ILE A 68 -4.49 13.67 5.29
N SER A 69 -5.56 13.47 6.06
CA SER A 69 -6.84 14.15 5.93
C SER A 69 -6.64 15.53 5.34
N TYR A 70 -7.30 15.80 4.21
CA TYR A 70 -7.38 17.16 3.69
C TYR A 70 -8.05 18.04 4.76
N GLN A 71 -7.28 18.55 5.73
CA GLN A 71 -7.58 19.80 6.40
C GLN A 71 -7.37 20.86 5.34
N VAL A 72 -8.41 21.07 4.52
CA VAL A 72 -8.57 22.34 3.82
C VAL A 72 -8.64 23.39 4.93
N PRO A 73 -7.72 24.37 4.99
CA PRO A 73 -7.90 25.47 5.92
C PRO A 73 -9.19 26.17 5.47
N SER A 74 -10.22 26.17 6.32
CA SER A 74 -11.32 27.11 6.17
C SER A 74 -10.70 28.49 6.18
N ILE A 75 -10.62 29.12 5.01
CA ILE A 75 -10.36 30.54 4.85
C ILE A 75 -11.42 31.27 5.68
N HIS A 76 -11.09 31.59 6.92
CA HIS A 76 -11.89 32.44 7.77
C HIS A 76 -11.75 33.85 7.20
N THR A 77 -12.65 34.21 6.28
CA THR A 77 -12.75 35.59 5.80
C THR A 77 -13.12 36.45 7.00
N HIS A 78 -12.15 37.20 7.52
CA HIS A 78 -12.32 38.10 8.64
C HIS A 78 -13.13 39.33 8.19
N THR A 79 -14.44 39.18 8.02
CA THR A 79 -15.38 40.24 7.61
C THR A 79 -16.05 40.90 8.81
N HIS A 80 -15.40 41.00 9.98
CA HIS A 80 -16.06 41.57 11.16
C HIS A 80 -15.22 42.48 12.05
N THR A 81 -14.13 43.05 11.54
CA THR A 81 -13.39 44.11 12.27
C THR A 81 -13.13 45.37 11.47
N TYR A 82 -13.23 45.34 10.13
CA TYR A 82 -12.92 46.50 9.30
C TYR A 82 -14.08 47.48 9.06
N ILE A 83 -15.29 47.22 9.59
CA ILE A 83 -16.44 48.12 9.41
C ILE A 83 -16.62 49.09 10.59
N ILE A 84 -16.01 48.84 11.76
CA ILE A 84 -16.14 49.73 12.93
C ILE A 84 -15.08 50.86 12.94
N LEU A 85 -14.17 50.93 11.97
CA LEU A 85 -13.17 52.02 11.88
C LEU A 85 -13.45 53.05 10.78
N HIS A 86 -14.57 52.97 10.06
CA HIS A 86 -14.89 53.89 8.97
C HIS A 86 -16.36 54.35 8.88
N LEU A 87 -17.11 54.41 9.99
CA LEU A 87 -18.34 55.21 10.10
C LEU A 87 -18.50 55.77 11.51
#